data_AF-A0A519HHB2-F1
#
_entry.id   AF-A0A519HHB2-F1
#
_cell.length_a   1.000
_cell.length_b   1.000
_cell.length_c   1.000
_cell.angle_alpha   90.00
_cell.angle_beta   90.00
_cell.angle_gamma   90.00
#
_symmetry.space_group_name_H-M   'P 1'
#
loop_
_entity.id
_entity.type
_entity.pdbx_description
1 polymer ?
#
loop_
_entity_poly.entity_id
_entity_poly.type
_entity_poly.pdbx_seq_one_letter_code
_entity_poly.pdbx_strand_id
1 'polypeptide(L)'
;MADTTAETVKKTVETAANTVKASAEKAQATFQANAEQAQAAGAKAFRDVADKSAAGISELNAQGKQNLEALVASAAAAQKGVETLSAQSVAFTKKSWEDATAAAQSISQARSIQELLELQTTWAKSASEAWLAEVTKATDVMTASVKDSFKPINERVTASVEKFQAAR
;
A
#
# COMPACT_ATOMS: atom_id res chain seq x y z
N MET A 1 57.44 -30.51 -71.98
CA MET A 1 57.12 -29.09 -71.67
C MET A 1 55.61 -28.79 -71.72
N ALA A 2 54.77 -29.49 -72.49
CA ALA A 2 53.32 -29.22 -72.56
C ALA A 2 52.47 -29.91 -71.45
N ASP A 3 52.94 -31.02 -70.90
CA ASP A 3 52.19 -31.85 -69.93
C ASP A 3 52.14 -31.21 -68.52
N THR A 4 53.27 -30.64 -68.07
CA THR A 4 53.41 -30.00 -66.75
C THR A 4 52.55 -28.74 -66.60
N THR A 5 52.28 -28.03 -67.69
CA THR A 5 51.47 -26.80 -67.69
C THR A 5 49.99 -27.11 -67.52
N ALA A 6 49.47 -28.18 -68.14
CA ALA A 6 48.08 -28.60 -68.00
C ALA A 6 47.78 -29.12 -66.58
N GLU A 7 48.70 -29.87 -65.98
CA GLU A 7 48.59 -30.38 -64.62
C GLU A 7 48.64 -29.26 -63.57
N THR A 8 49.49 -28.25 -63.79
CA THR A 8 49.58 -27.06 -62.93
C THR A 8 48.29 -26.23 -62.99
N VAL A 9 47.75 -25.99 -64.19
CA VAL A 9 46.48 -25.27 -64.37
C VAL A 9 45.32 -26.02 -63.70
N LYS A 10 45.25 -27.35 -63.87
CA LYS A 10 44.22 -28.18 -63.24
C LYS A 10 44.27 -28.10 -61.71
N LYS A 11 45.47 -28.19 -61.12
CA LYS A 11 45.69 -28.08 -59.66
C LYS A 11 45.33 -26.69 -59.12
N THR A 12 45.62 -25.64 -59.86
CA THR A 12 45.23 -24.26 -59.51
C THR A 12 43.71 -24.10 -59.54
N VAL A 13 43.02 -24.65 -60.55
CA VAL A 13 41.55 -24.62 -60.65
C VAL A 13 40.89 -25.42 -59.53
N GLU A 14 41.39 -26.62 -59.21
CA GLU A 14 40.89 -27.45 -58.09
C GLU A 14 41.10 -26.77 -56.73
N THR A 15 42.24 -26.10 -56.53
CA THR A 15 42.51 -25.34 -55.30
C THR A 15 41.58 -24.14 -55.16
N ALA A 16 41.34 -23.41 -56.26
CA ALA A 16 40.39 -22.31 -56.30
C ALA A 16 38.96 -22.79 -56.02
N ALA A 17 38.52 -23.89 -56.63
CA ALA A 17 37.20 -24.49 -56.42
C ALA A 17 37.01 -24.93 -54.95
N ASN A 18 38.02 -25.57 -54.35
CA ASN A 18 37.97 -25.97 -52.94
C ASN A 18 37.93 -24.76 -51.98
N THR A 19 38.65 -23.68 -52.31
CA THR A 19 38.65 -22.45 -51.51
C THR A 19 37.28 -21.74 -51.57
N VAL A 20 36.65 -21.71 -52.75
CA VAL A 20 35.29 -21.17 -52.92
C VAL A 20 34.27 -22.02 -52.16
N LYS A 21 34.37 -23.35 -52.23
CA LYS A 21 33.48 -24.26 -51.51
C LYS A 21 33.59 -24.12 -49.99
N ALA A 22 34.82 -24.09 -49.45
CA ALA A 22 35.04 -23.88 -48.02
C ALA A 22 34.56 -22.49 -47.55
N SER A 23 34.71 -21.47 -48.40
CA SER A 23 34.20 -20.12 -48.10
C SER A 23 32.67 -20.09 -48.09
N ALA A 24 32.01 -20.79 -49.01
CA ALA A 24 30.56 -20.93 -49.06
C ALA A 24 30.00 -21.69 -47.85
N GLU A 25 30.65 -22.80 -47.46
CA GLU A 25 30.28 -23.60 -46.28
C GLU A 25 30.43 -22.78 -44.99
N LYS A 26 31.53 -22.01 -44.85
CA LYS A 26 31.74 -21.12 -43.69
C LYS A 26 30.73 -19.98 -43.65
N ALA A 27 30.40 -19.39 -44.79
CA ALA A 27 29.37 -18.35 -44.89
C ALA A 27 27.99 -18.90 -44.51
N GLN A 28 27.65 -20.10 -44.97
CA GLN A 28 26.40 -20.76 -44.63
C GLN A 28 26.31 -21.14 -43.14
N ALA A 29 27.39 -21.66 -42.56
CA ALA A 29 27.47 -21.97 -41.13
C ALA A 29 27.37 -20.71 -40.26
N THR A 30 28.02 -19.61 -40.67
CA THR A 30 27.93 -18.31 -39.98
C THR A 30 26.51 -17.74 -40.07
N PHE A 31 25.86 -17.87 -41.23
CA PHE A 31 24.48 -17.44 -41.41
C PHE A 31 23.52 -18.24 -40.52
N GLN A 32 23.67 -19.57 -40.46
CA GLN A 32 22.86 -20.43 -39.60
C GLN A 32 23.08 -20.12 -38.11
N ALA A 33 24.32 -19.98 -37.67
CA ALA A 33 24.63 -19.60 -36.28
C ALA A 33 24.06 -18.23 -35.90
N ASN A 34 24.15 -17.24 -36.80
CA ASN A 34 23.56 -15.92 -36.59
C ASN A 34 22.03 -15.96 -36.58
N ALA A 35 21.41 -16.81 -37.41
CA ALA A 35 19.96 -17.00 -37.43
C ALA A 35 19.45 -17.66 -36.14
N GLU A 36 20.14 -18.70 -35.66
CA GLU A 36 19.84 -19.36 -34.37
C GLU A 36 20.02 -18.40 -33.19
N GLN A 37 21.10 -17.61 -33.19
CA GLN A 37 21.34 -16.61 -32.15
C GLN A 37 20.31 -15.49 -32.16
N ALA A 38 19.90 -15.01 -33.35
CA ALA A 38 18.84 -14.02 -33.49
C ALA A 38 17.48 -14.57 -33.01
N GLN A 39 17.17 -15.84 -33.33
CA GLN A 39 15.96 -16.50 -32.86
C GLN A 39 15.97 -16.70 -31.34
N ALA A 40 17.12 -17.10 -30.76
CA ALA A 40 17.27 -17.25 -29.31
C ALA A 40 17.17 -15.91 -28.56
N ALA A 41 17.77 -14.84 -29.10
CA ALA A 41 17.64 -13.49 -28.56
C ALA A 41 16.19 -12.98 -28.63
N GLY A 42 15.49 -13.23 -29.74
CA GLY A 42 14.06 -12.90 -29.90
C GLY A 42 13.17 -13.68 -28.92
N ALA A 43 13.42 -14.98 -28.74
CA ALA A 43 12.69 -15.81 -27.78
C ALA A 43 12.92 -15.36 -26.33
N LYS A 44 14.16 -14.98 -25.97
CA LYS A 44 14.48 -14.43 -24.65
C LYS A 44 13.79 -13.08 -24.43
N ALA A 45 13.87 -12.17 -25.39
CA ALA A 45 13.21 -10.87 -25.31
C ALA A 45 11.68 -11.02 -25.15
N PHE A 46 11.07 -11.97 -25.87
CA PHE A 46 9.65 -12.26 -25.74
C PHE A 46 9.30 -12.79 -24.34
N ARG A 47 10.10 -13.72 -23.78
CA ARG A 47 9.90 -14.23 -22.42
C ARG A 47 10.06 -13.13 -21.38
N ASP A 48 11.11 -12.31 -21.49
CA ASP A 48 11.34 -11.19 -20.57
C ASP A 48 10.19 -10.16 -20.61
N VAL A 49 9.63 -9.89 -21.81
CA VAL A 49 8.43 -9.04 -21.96
C VAL A 49 7.21 -9.70 -21.33
N ALA A 50 6.98 -10.99 -21.61
CA ALA A 50 5.85 -11.73 -21.05
C ALA A 50 5.90 -11.79 -19.52
N ASP A 51 7.07 -12.07 -18.94
CA ASP A 51 7.27 -12.12 -17.48
C ASP A 51 7.07 -10.74 -16.85
N LYS A 52 7.60 -9.67 -17.45
CA LYS A 52 7.37 -8.29 -17.00
C LYS A 52 5.90 -7.89 -17.08
N SER A 53 5.22 -8.26 -18.16
CA SER A 53 3.79 -8.00 -18.31
C SER A 53 2.95 -8.76 -17.28
N ALA A 54 3.25 -10.04 -17.04
CA ALA A 54 2.58 -10.84 -16.02
C ALA A 54 2.82 -10.29 -14.61
N ALA A 55 4.06 -9.92 -14.28
CA ALA A 55 4.41 -9.28 -13.02
C ALA A 55 3.69 -7.93 -12.85
N GLY A 56 3.63 -7.11 -13.91
CA GLY A 56 2.92 -5.83 -13.90
C GLY A 56 1.42 -5.98 -13.64
N ILE A 57 0.76 -6.96 -14.28
CA ILE A 57 -0.67 -7.25 -14.06
C ILE A 57 -0.91 -7.74 -12.62
N SER A 58 -0.05 -8.62 -12.11
CA SER A 58 -0.14 -9.11 -10.73
C SER A 58 0.03 -7.98 -9.71
N GLU A 59 1.00 -7.09 -9.94
CA GLU A 59 1.26 -5.93 -9.08
C GLU A 59 0.10 -4.93 -9.10
N LEU A 60 -0.48 -4.65 -10.28
CA LEU A 60 -1.67 -3.79 -10.40
C LEU A 60 -2.86 -4.36 -9.62
N ASN A 61 -3.11 -5.66 -9.74
CA ASN A 61 -4.17 -6.33 -8.97
C ASN A 61 -3.89 -6.27 -7.46
N ALA A 62 -2.66 -6.50 -7.03
CA ALA A 62 -2.27 -6.41 -5.63
C ALA A 62 -2.45 -4.99 -5.08
N GLN A 63 -2.03 -3.96 -5.83
CA GLN A 63 -2.22 -2.56 -5.44
C GLN A 63 -3.71 -2.18 -5.36
N GLY A 64 -4.51 -2.61 -6.33
CA GLY A 64 -5.97 -2.40 -6.32
C GLY A 64 -6.61 -3.01 -5.07
N LYS A 65 -6.26 -4.25 -4.73
CA LYS A 65 -6.73 -4.92 -3.51
C LYS A 65 -6.31 -4.16 -2.25
N GLN A 66 -5.04 -3.80 -2.13
CA GLN A 66 -4.51 -3.09 -0.96
C GLN A 66 -5.15 -1.70 -0.78
N ASN A 67 -5.51 -1.02 -1.87
CA ASN A 67 -6.22 0.25 -1.81
C ASN A 67 -7.66 0.07 -1.28
N LEU A 68 -8.36 -0.99 -1.72
CA LEU A 68 -9.68 -1.33 -1.17
C LEU A 68 -9.61 -1.70 0.31
N GLU A 69 -8.62 -2.50 0.70
CA GLU A 69 -8.37 -2.85 2.11
C GLU A 69 -8.12 -1.60 2.96
N ALA A 70 -7.35 -0.64 2.43
CA ALA A 70 -7.12 0.62 3.12
C ALA A 70 -8.41 1.43 3.30
N LEU A 71 -9.28 1.50 2.29
CA LEU A 71 -10.58 2.16 2.41
C LEU A 71 -11.50 1.48 3.42
N VAL A 72 -11.52 0.15 3.44
CA VAL A 72 -12.29 -0.62 4.44
C VAL A 72 -11.75 -0.37 5.85
N ALA A 73 -10.42 -0.36 6.02
CA ALA A 73 -9.79 -0.04 7.29
C ALA A 73 -10.10 1.39 7.76
N SER A 74 -10.08 2.37 6.84
CA SER A 74 -10.48 3.75 7.10
C SER A 74 -11.93 3.85 7.58
N ALA A 75 -12.86 3.15 6.92
CA ALA A 75 -14.27 3.13 7.31
C ALA A 75 -14.47 2.46 8.68
N ALA A 76 -13.77 1.36 8.94
CA ALA A 76 -13.80 0.68 10.24
C ALA A 76 -13.27 1.59 11.38
N ALA A 77 -12.20 2.35 11.12
CA ALA A 77 -11.66 3.32 12.07
C ALA A 77 -12.65 4.45 12.36
N ALA A 78 -13.30 4.99 11.33
CA ALA A 78 -14.35 6.00 11.49
C ALA A 78 -15.53 5.46 12.33
N GLN A 79 -15.99 4.25 12.04
CA GLN A 79 -17.08 3.62 12.78
C GLN A 79 -16.73 3.40 14.26
N LYS A 80 -15.50 2.98 14.56
CA LYS A 80 -15.02 2.84 15.94
C LYS A 80 -15.05 4.18 16.71
N GLY A 81 -14.80 5.29 16.02
CA GLY A 81 -14.96 6.63 16.58
C GLY A 81 -16.39 6.91 17.05
N VAL A 82 -17.37 6.59 16.20
CA VAL A 82 -18.80 6.73 16.50
C VAL A 82 -19.23 5.82 17.66
N GLU A 83 -18.77 4.57 17.67
CA GLU A 83 -19.03 3.63 18.76
C GLU A 83 -18.47 4.15 20.09
N THR A 84 -17.27 4.74 20.07
CA THR A 84 -16.63 5.31 21.25
C THR A 84 -17.41 6.53 21.77
N LEU A 85 -17.82 7.46 20.90
CA LEU A 85 -18.65 8.61 21.27
C LEU A 85 -20.02 8.19 21.85
N SER A 86 -20.62 7.15 21.26
CA SER A 86 -21.90 6.61 21.74
C SER A 86 -21.75 6.00 23.14
N ALA A 87 -20.71 5.19 23.36
CA ALA A 87 -20.42 4.61 24.66
C ALA A 87 -20.13 5.68 25.73
N GLN A 88 -19.40 6.74 25.36
CA GLN A 88 -19.14 7.90 26.21
C GLN A 88 -20.44 8.61 26.61
N SER A 89 -21.31 8.90 25.64
CA SER A 89 -22.59 9.56 25.89
C SER A 89 -23.49 8.76 26.86
N VAL A 90 -23.54 7.44 26.71
CA VAL A 90 -24.29 6.55 27.62
C VAL A 90 -23.68 6.56 29.02
N ALA A 91 -22.35 6.46 29.13
CA ALA A 91 -21.65 6.48 30.40
C ALA A 91 -21.84 7.82 31.14
N PHE A 92 -21.73 8.95 30.42
CA PHE A 92 -21.97 10.27 30.98
C PHE A 92 -23.40 10.42 31.48
N THR A 93 -24.40 10.02 30.69
CA THR A 93 -25.81 10.08 31.08
C THR A 93 -26.08 9.29 32.36
N LYS A 94 -25.55 8.06 32.45
CA LYS A 94 -25.66 7.24 33.65
C LYS A 94 -25.03 7.94 34.86
N LYS A 95 -23.82 8.47 34.70
CA LYS A 95 -23.12 9.19 35.75
C LYS A 95 -23.87 10.44 36.19
N SER A 96 -24.39 11.25 35.27
CA SER A 96 -25.17 12.43 35.60
C SER A 96 -26.43 12.10 36.40
N TRP A 97 -27.08 10.97 36.10
CA TRP A 97 -28.23 10.49 36.87
C TRP A 97 -27.85 10.09 38.31
N GLU A 98 -26.75 9.36 38.47
CA GLU A 98 -26.21 8.96 39.77
C GLU A 98 -25.83 10.21 40.60
N ASP A 99 -25.11 11.15 39.99
CA ASP A 99 -24.67 12.40 40.63
C ASP A 99 -25.87 13.28 41.02
N ALA A 100 -26.90 13.38 40.18
CA ALA A 100 -28.12 14.13 40.48
C ALA A 100 -28.93 13.49 41.62
N THR A 101 -29.02 12.16 41.65
CA THR A 101 -29.70 11.43 42.74
C THR A 101 -28.97 11.64 44.07
N ALA A 102 -27.64 11.58 44.06
CA ALA A 102 -26.82 11.86 45.25
C ALA A 102 -26.97 13.31 45.74
N ALA A 103 -27.05 14.27 44.81
CA ALA A 103 -27.30 15.67 45.14
C ALA A 103 -28.68 15.87 45.76
N ALA A 104 -29.72 15.25 45.21
CA ALA A 104 -31.08 15.33 45.75
C ALA A 104 -31.16 14.74 47.17
N GLN A 105 -30.49 13.60 47.41
CA GLN A 105 -30.39 13.01 48.76
C GLN A 105 -29.69 13.97 49.73
N SER A 106 -28.57 14.55 49.33
CA SER A 106 -27.83 15.52 50.15
C SER A 106 -28.67 16.75 50.48
N ILE A 107 -29.34 17.34 49.48
CA ILE A 107 -30.20 18.51 49.65
C ILE A 107 -31.38 18.21 50.58
N SER A 108 -31.97 17.00 50.49
CA SER A 108 -33.08 16.60 51.37
C SER A 108 -32.71 16.50 52.85
N GLN A 109 -31.42 16.40 53.16
CA GLN A 109 -30.89 16.32 54.53
C GLN A 109 -30.43 17.67 55.08
N ALA A 110 -30.44 18.73 54.26
CA ALA A 110 -30.02 20.06 54.66
C ALA A 110 -30.92 20.62 55.77
N ARG A 111 -30.32 21.18 56.81
CA ARG A 111 -31.01 21.70 58.01
C ARG A 111 -31.18 23.21 57.99
N SER A 112 -30.58 23.90 57.02
CA SER A 112 -30.65 25.34 56.85
C SER A 112 -30.59 25.76 55.38
N ILE A 113 -31.05 26.97 55.09
CA ILE A 113 -30.96 27.56 53.74
C ILE A 113 -29.49 27.74 53.31
N GLN A 114 -28.60 28.06 54.26
CA GLN A 114 -27.18 28.25 53.97
C GLN A 114 -26.52 26.94 53.56
N GLU A 115 -26.80 25.84 54.27
CA GLU A 115 -26.33 24.49 53.90
C GLU A 115 -26.88 24.05 52.54
N LEU A 116 -28.15 24.37 52.23
CA LEU A 116 -28.75 24.09 50.92
C LEU A 116 -28.02 24.83 49.80
N LEU A 117 -27.72 26.12 49.98
CA LEU A 117 -26.99 26.93 49.00
C LEU A 117 -25.57 26.42 48.77
N GLU A 118 -24.87 25.98 49.82
CA GLU A 118 -23.54 25.37 49.72
C GLU A 118 -23.58 24.04 48.94
N LEU A 119 -24.56 23.18 49.22
CA LEU A 119 -24.76 21.91 48.51
C LEU A 119 -25.09 22.13 47.04
N GLN A 120 -26.00 23.07 46.74
CA GLN A 120 -26.37 23.42 45.37
C GLN A 120 -25.19 24.01 44.60
N THR A 121 -24.40 24.88 45.22
CA THR A 121 -23.20 25.48 44.60
C THR A 121 -22.14 24.42 44.32
N THR A 122 -21.91 23.52 45.28
CA THR A 122 -20.98 22.38 45.13
C THR A 122 -21.39 21.47 43.98
N TRP A 123 -22.67 21.09 43.92
CA TRP A 123 -23.20 20.27 42.83
C TRP A 123 -23.07 20.97 41.48
N ALA A 124 -23.45 22.25 41.38
CA ALA A 124 -23.36 23.01 40.15
C ALA A 124 -21.91 23.13 39.64
N LYS A 125 -20.95 23.33 40.54
CA LYS A 125 -19.52 23.33 40.22
C LYS A 125 -19.09 21.96 39.69
N SER A 126 -19.40 20.89 40.41
CA SER A 126 -19.03 19.53 40.02
C SER A 126 -19.65 19.11 38.68
N ALA A 127 -20.93 19.46 38.46
CA ALA A 127 -21.62 19.20 37.19
C ALA A 127 -20.97 19.96 36.02
N SER A 128 -20.53 21.20 36.25
CA SER A 128 -19.83 22.01 35.23
C SER A 128 -18.45 21.41 34.89
N GLU A 129 -17.69 20.98 35.89
CA GLU A 129 -16.39 20.31 35.71
C GLU A 129 -16.56 18.98 34.96
N ALA A 130 -17.56 18.18 35.32
CA ALA A 130 -17.87 16.91 34.67
C ALA A 130 -18.29 17.10 33.20
N TRP A 131 -19.11 18.11 32.91
CA TRP A 131 -19.52 18.42 31.54
C TRP A 131 -18.34 18.88 30.69
N LEU A 132 -17.51 19.78 31.21
CA LEU A 132 -16.32 20.24 30.49
C LEU A 132 -15.37 19.08 30.17
N ALA A 133 -15.15 18.19 31.15
CA ALA A 133 -14.34 16.99 30.95
C ALA A 133 -14.90 16.09 29.84
N GLU A 134 -16.22 15.90 29.77
CA GLU A 134 -16.85 15.10 28.73
C GLU A 134 -16.75 15.75 27.34
N VAL A 135 -16.90 17.08 27.25
CA VAL A 135 -16.70 17.83 26.00
C VAL A 135 -15.27 17.71 25.49
N THR A 136 -14.27 17.85 26.37
CA THR A 136 -12.86 17.64 26.02
C THR A 136 -12.65 16.22 25.50
N LYS A 137 -13.17 15.22 26.21
CA LYS A 137 -13.04 13.81 25.82
C LYS A 137 -13.68 13.52 24.46
N ALA A 138 -14.87 14.06 24.20
CA ALA A 138 -15.54 13.91 22.90
C ALA A 138 -14.74 14.56 21.76
N THR A 139 -14.12 15.71 22.02
CA THR A 139 -13.24 16.41 21.06
C THR A 139 -11.99 15.59 20.75
N ASP A 140 -11.38 14.98 21.77
CA ASP A 140 -10.23 14.09 21.60
C ASP A 140 -10.59 12.86 20.76
N VAL A 141 -11.74 12.23 21.04
CA VAL A 141 -12.22 11.09 20.23
C VAL A 141 -12.48 11.49 18.80
N MET A 142 -13.14 12.63 18.56
CA MET A 142 -13.39 13.11 17.20
C MET A 142 -12.08 13.34 16.44
N THR A 143 -11.12 14.01 17.06
CA THR A 143 -9.80 14.29 16.47
C THR A 143 -9.03 13.00 16.18
N ALA A 144 -9.01 12.06 17.12
CA ALA A 144 -8.38 10.76 16.95
C ALA A 144 -9.07 9.96 15.83
N SER A 145 -10.40 9.96 15.76
CA SER A 145 -11.17 9.25 14.74
C SER A 145 -10.85 9.75 13.34
N VAL A 146 -10.76 11.07 13.15
CA VAL A 146 -10.34 11.65 11.86
C VAL A 146 -8.94 11.17 11.50
N LYS A 147 -7.98 11.31 12.43
CA LYS A 147 -6.59 10.90 12.20
C LYS A 147 -6.47 9.41 11.85
N ASP A 148 -7.13 8.56 12.60
CA ASP A 148 -7.10 7.11 12.43
C ASP A 148 -7.81 6.68 11.14
N SER A 149 -8.85 7.40 10.72
CA SER A 149 -9.53 7.15 9.43
C SER A 149 -8.63 7.46 8.23
N PHE A 150 -7.76 8.47 8.30
CA PHE A 150 -6.84 8.80 7.20
C PHE A 150 -5.53 7.99 7.22
N LYS A 151 -5.18 7.39 8.36
CA LYS A 151 -3.92 6.65 8.51
C LYS A 151 -3.71 5.54 7.46
N PRO A 152 -4.68 4.66 7.15
CA PRO A 152 -4.49 3.60 6.16
C PRO A 152 -4.18 4.15 4.76
N ILE A 153 -4.81 5.26 4.38
CA ILE A 153 -4.56 5.93 3.09
C ILE A 153 -3.15 6.51 3.06
N ASN A 154 -2.72 7.17 4.15
CA ASN A 154 -1.37 7.72 4.26
C ASN A 154 -0.31 6.61 4.17
N GLU A 155 -0.54 5.46 4.81
CA GLU A 155 0.36 4.29 4.71
C GLU A 155 0.46 3.76 3.27
N ARG A 156 -0.62 3.77 2.50
CA ARG A 156 -0.60 3.42 1.06
C ARG A 156 0.23 4.40 0.24
N VAL A 157 0.10 5.70 0.52
CA VAL A 157 0.91 6.73 -0.15
C VAL A 157 2.38 6.55 0.18
N THR A 158 2.74 6.38 1.46
CA THR A 158 4.12 6.13 1.88
C THR A 158 4.70 4.87 1.23
N ALA A 159 3.97 3.76 1.26
CA ALA A 159 4.42 2.51 0.63
C ALA A 159 4.63 2.66 -0.89
N SER A 160 3.81 3.48 -1.55
CA SER A 160 3.98 3.77 -2.99
C SER A 160 5.23 4.61 -3.26
N VAL A 161 5.51 5.60 -2.40
CA VAL A 161 6.73 6.42 -2.47
C VAL A 161 7.98 5.58 -2.22
N GLU A 162 7.97 4.70 -1.22
CA GLU A 162 9.08 3.78 -0.92
C GLU A 162 9.36 2.83 -2.08
N LYS A 163 8.32 2.26 -2.69
CA LYS A 163 8.46 1.43 -3.90
C LYS A 163 9.09 2.19 -5.06
N PHE A 164 8.69 3.45 -5.27
CA PHE A 164 9.28 4.29 -6.32
C PHE A 164 10.75 4.60 -6.04
N GLN A 165 11.10 4.86 -4.78
CA GLN A 165 12.49 5.08 -4.37
C GLN A 165 13.35 3.82 -4.53
N ALA A 166 12.82 2.64 -4.18
CA ALA A 166 13.54 1.37 -4.31
C ALA A 166 13.76 0.93 -5.77
N ALA A 167 12.97 1.47 -6.71
CA ALA A 167 13.08 1.18 -8.14
C ALA A 167 14.05 2.14 -8.89
N ARG A 168 14.58 3.16 -8.21
CA ARG A 168 15.54 4.15 -8.76
C ARG A 168 16.98 3.76 -8.43
#